data_AF-A0A849AMD0-F1
#
_entry.id   AF-A0A849AMD0-F1
#
_cell.length_a   1.000
_cell.length_b   1.000
_cell.length_c   1.000
_cell.angle_alpha   90.00
_cell.angle_beta   90.00
_cell.angle_gamma   90.00
#
_symmetry.space_group_name_H-M   'P 1'
#
loop_
_entity.id
_entity.type
_entity.pdbx_description
1 polymer ?
#
loop_
_entity_poly.entity_id
_entity_poly.type
_entity_poly.pdbx_seq_one_letter_code
_entity_poly.pdbx_strand_id
1 'polypeptide(L)'
;MSTAGEVTVRPLDRAAQRALTGWLGDARAAGIDIDDPASISTAFDDYVDQVLLTPAAERVDPTPTLTMIGMAMGEHLQRNSSLQWRIVSDPKGTDLALASADDLGILYPIDPVAEAWTARERGWLPGFVAEVLGQLRAAGA
;
A
#
# COMPACT_ATOMS: atom_id res chain seq x y z
N MET A 1 1.55 32.01 10.03
CA MET A 1 1.11 30.74 10.64
C MET A 1 0.18 30.07 9.65
N SER A 2 0.67 29.10 8.88
CA SER A 2 -0.22 28.29 8.03
C SER A 2 -1.04 27.41 8.95
N THR A 3 -2.37 27.55 8.89
CA THR A 3 -3.30 26.57 9.46
C THR A 3 -2.95 25.22 8.84
N ALA A 4 -2.44 24.29 9.65
CA ALA A 4 -2.41 22.89 9.26
C ALA A 4 -3.86 22.51 8.92
N GLY A 5 -4.13 22.28 7.64
CA GLY A 5 -5.48 21.90 7.23
C GLY A 5 -5.85 20.58 7.90
N GLU A 6 -7.11 20.48 8.27
CA GLU A 6 -7.66 19.34 9.00
C GLU A 6 -7.55 18.06 8.16
N VAL A 7 -6.99 17.01 8.77
CA VAL A 7 -7.03 15.67 8.18
C VAL A 7 -8.44 15.14 8.32
N THR A 8 -9.04 14.72 7.20
CA THR A 8 -10.38 14.13 7.20
C THR A 8 -10.30 12.67 6.78
N VAL A 9 -11.01 11.81 7.50
CA VAL A 9 -11.11 10.38 7.22
C VAL A 9 -12.56 10.07 6.89
N ARG A 10 -12.81 9.44 5.74
CA ARG A 10 -14.17 9.09 5.30
C ARG A 10 -14.23 7.69 4.69
N PRO A 11 -15.40 7.03 4.71
CA PRO A 11 -15.61 5.77 4.01
C PRO A 11 -15.30 5.88 2.51
N LEU A 12 -14.98 4.75 1.88
CA LEU A 12 -14.83 4.69 0.43
C LEU A 12 -16.12 5.14 -0.26
N ASP A 13 -15.98 6.03 -1.24
CA ASP A 13 -17.03 6.30 -2.22
C ASP A 13 -16.90 5.35 -3.43
N ARG A 14 -17.86 5.44 -4.37
CA ARG A 14 -17.89 4.58 -5.56
C ARG A 14 -16.70 4.77 -6.49
N ALA A 15 -16.08 5.94 -6.51
CA ALA A 15 -14.93 6.21 -7.37
C ALA A 15 -13.68 5.56 -6.77
N ALA A 16 -13.45 5.78 -5.48
CA ALA A 16 -12.40 5.15 -4.70
C ALA A 16 -12.49 3.62 -4.71
N GLN A 17 -13.68 3.06 -4.51
CA GLN A 17 -13.87 1.61 -4.57
C GLN A 17 -13.54 1.05 -5.96
N ARG A 18 -13.92 1.74 -7.04
CA ARG A 18 -13.55 1.35 -8.40
C ARG A 18 -12.05 1.40 -8.64
N ALA A 19 -11.38 2.44 -8.15
CA ALA A 19 -9.94 2.58 -8.27
C ALA A 19 -9.21 1.44 -7.55
N LEU A 20 -9.60 1.15 -6.31
CA LEU A 20 -9.04 0.02 -5.55
C LEU A 20 -9.27 -1.31 -6.28
N THR A 21 -10.50 -1.59 -6.74
CA THR A 21 -10.78 -2.80 -7.53
C THR A 21 -9.96 -2.87 -8.82
N GLY A 22 -9.71 -1.72 -9.47
CA GLY A 22 -8.84 -1.63 -10.65
C GLY A 22 -7.42 -2.11 -10.33
N TRP A 23 -6.78 -1.52 -9.31
CA TRP A 23 -5.44 -1.91 -8.90
C TRP A 23 -5.34 -3.37 -8.46
N LEU A 24 -6.34 -3.88 -7.74
CA LEU A 24 -6.37 -5.30 -7.34
C LEU A 24 -6.58 -6.23 -8.55
N GLY A 25 -7.33 -5.77 -9.56
CA GLY A 25 -7.46 -6.46 -10.84
C GLY A 25 -6.13 -6.52 -11.60
N ASP A 26 -5.40 -5.41 -11.64
CA ASP A 26 -4.07 -5.33 -12.26
C ASP A 26 -3.06 -6.21 -11.52
N ALA A 27 -3.07 -6.21 -10.18
CA ALA A 27 -2.23 -7.07 -9.36
C ALA A 27 -2.47 -8.55 -9.68
N ARG A 28 -3.73 -8.97 -9.74
CA ARG A 28 -4.10 -10.33 -10.13
C ARG A 28 -3.64 -10.66 -11.56
N ALA A 29 -3.80 -9.73 -12.50
CA ALA A 29 -3.38 -9.92 -13.89
C ALA A 29 -1.84 -10.05 -14.01
N ALA A 30 -1.10 -9.38 -13.12
CA ALA A 30 0.34 -9.52 -12.97
C ALA A 30 0.78 -10.80 -12.23
N GLY A 31 -0.16 -11.64 -11.78
CA GLY A 31 0.13 -12.89 -11.09
C GLY A 31 0.40 -12.74 -9.59
N ILE A 32 0.08 -11.58 -9.00
CA ILE A 32 0.22 -11.34 -7.56
C ILE A 32 -0.96 -12.01 -6.83
N ASP A 33 -0.65 -12.91 -5.91
CA ASP A 33 -1.60 -13.46 -4.96
C ASP A 33 -1.66 -12.58 -3.71
N ILE A 34 -2.76 -11.85 -3.53
CA ILE A 34 -2.96 -10.94 -2.40
C ILE A 34 -3.09 -11.67 -1.06
N ASP A 35 -3.42 -12.95 -1.07
CA ASP A 35 -3.54 -13.74 0.16
C ASP A 35 -2.18 -14.30 0.61
N ASP A 36 -1.11 -14.12 -0.19
CA ASP A 36 0.26 -14.54 0.09
C ASP A 36 1.26 -13.36 0.09
N PRO A 37 1.72 -12.89 1.27
CA PRO A 37 2.73 -11.83 1.37
C PRO A 37 4.04 -12.14 0.64
N ALA A 38 4.41 -13.41 0.50
CA ALA A 38 5.61 -13.79 -0.26
C ALA A 38 5.43 -13.51 -1.76
N SER A 39 4.25 -13.81 -2.32
CA SER A 39 3.91 -13.44 -3.70
C SER A 39 4.00 -11.94 -3.95
N ILE A 40 3.46 -11.12 -3.04
CA ILE A 40 3.53 -9.66 -3.13
C ILE A 40 5.00 -9.18 -3.04
N SER A 41 5.78 -9.75 -2.12
CA SER A 41 7.21 -9.44 -1.98
C SER A 41 7.99 -9.77 -3.24
N THR A 42 7.78 -10.95 -3.83
CA THR A 42 8.45 -11.35 -5.06
C THR A 42 8.15 -10.39 -6.21
N ALA A 43 6.90 -9.95 -6.36
CA ALA A 43 6.55 -8.97 -7.38
C ALA A 43 7.29 -7.63 -7.21
N PHE A 44 7.47 -7.18 -5.97
CA PHE A 44 8.27 -5.98 -5.69
C PHE A 44 9.76 -6.20 -6.00
N ASP A 45 10.35 -7.29 -5.51
CA ASP A 45 11.77 -7.61 -5.66
C ASP A 45 12.13 -7.77 -7.16
N ASP A 46 11.30 -8.50 -7.92
CA ASP A 46 11.43 -8.67 -9.36
C ASP A 46 11.37 -7.34 -10.11
N TYR A 47 10.47 -6.43 -9.68
CA TYR A 47 10.35 -5.11 -10.30
C TYR A 47 11.58 -4.23 -10.02
N VAL A 48 12.13 -4.29 -8.80
CA VAL A 48 13.40 -3.62 -8.46
C VAL A 48 14.53 -4.14 -9.34
N ASP A 49 14.65 -5.46 -9.48
CA ASP A 49 15.67 -6.10 -10.32
C ASP A 49 15.54 -5.71 -11.79
N GLN A 50 14.32 -5.76 -12.33
CA GLN A 50 14.01 -5.35 -13.69
C GLN A 50 14.47 -3.90 -13.95
N VAL A 51 14.11 -2.96 -13.07
CA VAL A 51 14.43 -1.54 -13.29
C VAL A 51 15.92 -1.25 -13.15
N LEU A 52 16.63 -1.96 -12.26
CA LEU A 52 18.08 -1.84 -12.13
C LEU A 52 18.80 -2.33 -13.39
N LEU A 53 18.29 -3.39 -14.03
CA LEU A 53 18.80 -3.90 -15.30
C LEU A 53 18.38 -3.05 -16.51
N THR A 54 17.36 -2.22 -16.38
CA THR A 54 16.85 -1.34 -17.45
C THR A 54 17.69 -0.06 -17.56
N PRO A 55 18.18 0.33 -18.75
CA PRO A 55 18.87 1.60 -18.96
C PRO A 55 18.02 2.79 -18.52
N ALA A 56 18.64 3.81 -17.92
CA ALA A 56 17.90 4.93 -17.31
C ALA A 56 16.97 5.66 -18.29
N ALA A 57 17.34 5.74 -19.58
CA ALA A 57 16.53 6.38 -20.62
C ALA A 57 15.28 5.57 -21.04
N GLU A 58 15.23 4.28 -20.68
CA GLU A 58 14.16 3.35 -21.05
C GLU A 58 13.24 3.00 -19.86
N ARG A 59 13.60 3.47 -18.65
CA ARG A 59 12.80 3.23 -17.44
C ARG A 59 11.45 3.94 -17.55
N VAL A 60 10.39 3.17 -17.36
CA VAL A 60 9.03 3.69 -17.18
C VAL A 60 8.88 4.29 -15.79
N ASP A 61 7.90 5.18 -15.61
CA ASP A 61 7.50 5.67 -14.29
C ASP A 61 7.13 4.48 -13.38
N PRO A 62 7.76 4.33 -12.21
CA PRO A 62 7.46 3.23 -11.30
C PRO A 62 6.14 3.39 -10.54
N THR A 63 5.57 4.60 -10.52
CA THR A 63 4.41 4.93 -9.70
C THR A 63 3.23 3.95 -9.87
N PRO A 64 2.81 3.56 -11.09
CA PRO A 64 1.70 2.61 -11.26
C PRO A 64 1.99 1.24 -10.63
N THR A 65 3.19 0.70 -10.85
CA THR A 65 3.59 -0.61 -10.33
C THR A 65 3.69 -0.61 -8.81
N LEU A 66 4.31 0.43 -8.23
CA LEU A 66 4.43 0.58 -6.78
C LEU A 66 3.06 0.78 -6.12
N THR A 67 2.16 1.53 -6.77
CA THR A 67 0.78 1.71 -6.30
C THR A 67 0.04 0.38 -6.30
N MET A 68 0.11 -0.40 -7.37
CA MET A 68 -0.49 -1.73 -7.46
C MET A 68 0.00 -2.66 -6.33
N ILE A 69 1.31 -2.71 -6.09
CA ILE A 69 1.92 -3.49 -5.00
C ILE A 69 1.43 -3.00 -3.62
N GLY A 70 1.41 -1.68 -3.41
CA GLY A 70 0.89 -1.07 -2.19
C GLY A 70 -0.59 -1.42 -1.94
N MET A 71 -1.43 -1.37 -2.97
CA MET A 71 -2.84 -1.75 -2.86
C MET A 71 -3.02 -3.24 -2.56
N ALA A 72 -2.22 -4.12 -3.18
CA ALA A 72 -2.23 -5.55 -2.89
C ALA A 72 -1.84 -5.84 -1.44
N MET A 73 -0.77 -5.20 -0.94
CA MET A 73 -0.35 -5.31 0.46
C MET A 73 -1.41 -4.75 1.41
N GLY A 74 -2.01 -3.60 1.09
CA GLY A 74 -3.08 -3.01 1.88
C GLY A 74 -4.31 -3.91 1.97
N GLU A 75 -4.70 -4.53 0.87
CA GLU A 75 -5.81 -5.48 0.84
C GLU A 75 -5.51 -6.73 1.68
N HIS A 76 -4.28 -7.25 1.63
CA HIS A 76 -3.86 -8.34 2.52
C HIS A 76 -4.03 -7.97 4.01
N LEU A 77 -3.55 -6.78 4.40
CA LEU A 77 -3.66 -6.28 5.77
C LEU A 77 -5.12 -6.10 6.20
N GLN A 78 -5.95 -5.53 5.32
CA GLN A 78 -7.38 -5.32 5.57
C GLN A 78 -8.11 -6.65 5.84
N ARG A 79 -7.84 -7.68 5.02
CA ARG A 79 -8.48 -9.00 5.14
C ARG A 79 -8.09 -9.76 6.41
N ASN A 80 -6.91 -9.46 6.95
CA ASN A 80 -6.30 -10.17 8.07
C ASN A 80 -6.29 -9.36 9.38
N SER A 81 -7.01 -8.24 9.43
CA SER A 81 -7.11 -7.37 10.60
C SER A 81 -8.47 -6.67 10.70
N SER A 82 -8.61 -5.76 11.68
CA SER A 82 -9.78 -4.90 11.82
C SER A 82 -9.68 -3.60 11.00
N LEU A 83 -8.55 -3.37 10.32
CA LEU A 83 -8.35 -2.18 9.50
C LEU A 83 -9.40 -2.08 8.39
N GLN A 84 -9.71 -0.86 7.99
CA GLN A 84 -10.68 -0.59 6.94
C GLN A 84 -10.12 0.40 5.94
N TRP A 85 -10.39 0.17 4.65
CA TRP A 85 -10.11 1.15 3.63
C TRP A 85 -10.91 2.44 3.87
N ARG A 86 -10.20 3.57 3.77
CA ARG A 86 -10.72 4.93 3.92
C ARG A 86 -10.13 5.81 2.84
N ILE A 87 -10.84 6.90 2.57
CA ILE A 87 -10.29 8.04 1.85
C ILE A 87 -9.82 9.01 2.93
N VAL A 88 -8.55 9.37 2.86
CA VAL A 88 -7.93 10.33 3.78
C VAL A 88 -7.53 11.55 2.98
N SER A 89 -8.01 12.73 3.39
CA SER A 89 -7.67 14.00 2.75
C SER A 89 -6.94 14.90 3.73
N ASP A 90 -5.85 15.49 3.28
CA ASP A 90 -5.03 16.46 4.01
C ASP A 90 -4.66 17.65 3.09
N PRO A 91 -3.86 18.64 3.53
CA PRO A 91 -3.45 19.75 2.66
C PRO A 91 -2.61 19.36 1.44
N LYS A 92 -2.02 18.16 1.42
CA LYS A 92 -1.16 17.66 0.34
C LYS A 92 -1.95 16.90 -0.71
N GLY A 93 -3.07 16.28 -0.33
CA GLY A 93 -3.84 15.48 -1.29
C GLY A 93 -4.99 14.69 -0.67
N THR A 94 -5.46 13.73 -1.47
CA THR A 94 -6.50 12.78 -1.08
C THR A 94 -6.09 11.41 -1.56
N ASP A 95 -5.91 10.50 -0.62
CA ASP A 95 -5.34 9.18 -0.86
C ASP A 95 -6.18 8.07 -0.22
N LEU A 96 -5.95 6.85 -0.70
CA LEU A 96 -6.48 5.64 -0.07
C LEU A 96 -5.54 5.19 1.03
N ALA A 97 -6.11 4.95 2.20
CA ALA A 97 -5.38 4.46 3.35
C ALA A 97 -6.19 3.39 4.09
N LEU A 98 -5.50 2.64 4.94
CA LEU A 98 -6.13 1.80 5.95
C LEU A 98 -6.22 2.57 7.26
N ALA A 99 -7.38 2.58 7.88
CA ALA A 99 -7.60 3.18 9.19
C ALA A 99 -8.06 2.14 10.22
N SER A 100 -7.65 2.31 11.48
CA SER A 100 -8.21 1.61 12.63
C SER A 100 -9.67 2.02 12.87
N ALA A 101 -10.41 1.25 13.68
CA ALA A 101 -11.82 1.50 13.93
C ALA A 101 -12.11 2.84 14.63
N ASP A 102 -11.15 3.37 15.38
CA ASP A 102 -11.18 4.68 16.02
C ASP A 102 -10.60 5.81 15.16
N ASP A 103 -10.17 5.49 13.92
CA ASP A 103 -9.51 6.38 12.96
C ASP A 103 -8.24 7.08 13.50
N LEU A 104 -7.64 6.58 14.60
CA LEU A 104 -6.42 7.14 15.19
C LEU A 104 -5.13 6.59 14.56
N GLY A 105 -5.18 5.37 14.01
CA GLY A 105 -4.09 4.77 13.24
C GLY A 105 -4.39 4.81 11.76
N ILE A 106 -3.57 5.52 10.99
CA ILE A 106 -3.67 5.59 9.53
C ILE A 106 -2.38 5.01 8.94
N LEU A 107 -2.54 4.02 8.05
CA LEU A 107 -1.46 3.43 7.27
C LEU A 107 -1.75 3.68 5.79
N TYR A 108 -0.85 4.38 5.11
CA TYR A 108 -0.88 4.56 3.66
C TYR A 108 -0.05 3.44 3.04
N PRO A 109 -0.65 2.43 2.36
CA PRO A 109 0.11 1.27 1.93
C PRO A 109 1.22 1.57 0.92
N ILE A 110 1.13 2.69 0.21
CA ILE A 110 2.15 3.14 -0.73
C ILE A 110 3.41 3.67 -0.05
N ASP A 111 3.31 4.23 1.16
CA ASP A 111 4.44 4.87 1.85
C ASP A 111 5.61 3.89 2.11
N PRO A 112 5.42 2.73 2.77
CA PRO A 112 6.51 1.78 2.98
C PRO A 112 7.04 1.19 1.67
N VAL A 113 6.19 1.05 0.64
CA VAL A 113 6.60 0.57 -0.68
C VAL A 113 7.50 1.61 -1.38
N ALA A 114 7.15 2.89 -1.30
CA ALA A 114 7.94 3.98 -1.87
C ALA A 114 9.28 4.18 -1.12
N GLU A 115 9.27 4.01 0.20
CA GLU A 115 10.47 4.01 1.04
C GLU A 115 11.42 2.86 0.63
N ALA A 116 10.91 1.63 0.60
CA ALA A 116 11.70 0.46 0.17
C ALA A 116 12.20 0.58 -1.27
N TRP A 117 11.38 1.14 -2.18
CA TRP A 117 11.78 1.42 -3.56
C TRP A 117 12.98 2.37 -3.64
N THR A 118 12.95 3.42 -2.82
CA THR A 118 14.04 4.40 -2.73
C THR A 118 15.32 3.77 -2.19
N ALA A 119 15.18 2.91 -1.19
CA ALA A 119 16.28 2.16 -0.57
C ALA A 119 16.79 0.98 -1.42
N ARG A 120 16.03 0.54 -2.44
CA ARG A 120 16.26 -0.70 -3.20
C ARG A 120 16.28 -1.93 -2.28
N GLU A 121 15.50 -1.87 -1.21
CA GLU A 121 15.45 -2.90 -0.18
C GLU A 121 14.65 -4.09 -0.68
N ARG A 122 15.20 -5.31 -0.56
CA ARG A 122 14.52 -6.55 -0.98
C ARG A 122 14.07 -7.38 0.20
N GLY A 123 13.02 -8.17 0.02
CA GLY A 123 12.54 -9.11 1.03
C GLY A 123 11.99 -8.49 2.32
N TRP A 124 11.74 -7.18 2.33
CA TRP A 124 11.25 -6.43 3.49
C TRP A 124 9.77 -6.71 3.78
N LEU A 125 8.97 -6.93 2.73
CA LEU A 125 7.51 -6.88 2.79
C LEU A 125 6.89 -7.94 3.72
N PRO A 126 7.30 -9.22 3.71
CA PRO A 126 6.70 -10.22 4.59
C PRO A 126 6.94 -9.90 6.08
N GLY A 127 8.12 -9.36 6.41
CA GLY A 127 8.46 -8.93 7.76
C GLY A 127 7.60 -7.75 8.22
N PHE A 128 7.47 -6.74 7.35
CA PHE A 128 6.60 -5.58 7.59
C PHE A 128 5.14 -5.99 7.83
N VAL A 129 4.58 -6.84 6.97
CA VAL A 129 3.20 -7.35 7.12
C VAL A 129 3.03 -8.10 8.45
N ALA A 130 3.97 -8.98 8.79
CA ALA A 130 3.91 -9.74 10.05
C ALA A 130 3.96 -8.82 11.28
N GLU A 131 4.80 -7.78 11.25
CA GLU A 131 4.91 -6.78 12.31
C GLU A 131 3.61 -5.99 12.48
N VAL A 132 3.06 -5.43 11.40
CA VAL A 132 1.81 -4.65 11.45
C VAL A 132 0.66 -5.49 11.99
N LEU A 133 0.48 -6.72 11.48
CA LEU A 133 -0.56 -7.62 11.98
C LEU A 133 -0.33 -8.02 13.44
N GLY A 134 0.93 -8.18 13.86
CA GLY A 134 1.29 -8.42 15.26
C GLY A 134 0.90 -7.27 16.18
N GLN A 135 1.21 -6.03 15.79
CA GLN A 135 0.85 -4.82 16.54
C GLN A 135 -0.66 -4.65 16.68
N LEU A 136 -1.42 -4.87 15.61
CA LEU A 136 -2.88 -4.78 15.62
C LEU A 136 -3.54 -5.82 16.54
N ARG A 137 -3.00 -7.04 16.57
CA ARG A 137 -3.47 -8.08 17.50
C ARG A 137 -3.18 -7.72 18.95
N ALA A 138 -2.02 -7.13 19.23
CA ALA A 138 -1.65 -6.71 20.57
C ALA A 138 -2.49 -5.52 21.08
N ALA A 139 -2.87 -4.60 20.20
CA ALA A 139 -3.70 -3.44 20.54
C ALA A 139 -5.19 -3.78 20.76
N GLY A 140 -5.66 -4.92 20.21
CA GLY A 140 -7.03 -5.41 20.37
C GLY A 140 -7.23 -6.45 21.48
N ALA A 141 -6.15 -6.86 22.16
CA ALA A 141 -6.18 -7.78 23.31
C ALA A 141 -6.33 -7.01 24.63
#